data_AF-A0A162EF01-F1
#
_entry.id   AF-A0A162EF01-F1
#
_cell.length_a   1.000
_cell.length_b   1.000
_cell.length_c   1.000
_cell.angle_alpha   90.00
_cell.angle_beta   90.00
_cell.angle_gamma   90.00
#
_symmetry.space_group_name_H-M   'P 1'
#
loop_
_entity.id
_entity.type
_entity.pdbx_description
1 polymer ?
#
loop_
_entity_poly.entity_id
_entity_poly.type
_entity_poly.pdbx_seq_one_letter_code
_entity_poly.pdbx_strand_id
1 'polypeptide(L)'
;MEMLAPLKNVAAYLDHHQGWFQRCAAPMEVKALDDQSYLLTLGRFGNFGFEVEPSIGLKLLPQQQGLYQIINVDLTHQDQPLCDHYDVDFKAGLKLEPSETEASNTVQQTTIVNWDLDLSVWIQLPKVITLLPDGLVQTSGDQLLRQIVRQISRRLTWKVQEDFHATHGLTCPPRRHAAF
;
A
#
# COMPACT_ATOMS: atom_id res chain seq x y z
N MET A 1 -11.52 2.19 7.39
CA MET A 1 -11.61 0.82 7.95
C MET A 1 -11.95 0.90 9.43
N GLU A 2 -12.52 -0.16 10.00
CA GLU A 2 -12.95 -0.20 11.41
C GLU A 2 -12.04 -1.14 12.20
N MET A 3 -11.45 -0.66 13.30
CA MET A 3 -10.63 -1.43 14.21
C MET A 3 -11.33 -1.51 15.56
N LEU A 4 -11.71 -2.73 15.98
CA LEU A 4 -12.49 -2.97 17.20
C LEU A 4 -11.63 -2.87 18.49
N ALA A 5 -10.92 -1.76 18.63
CA ALA A 5 -10.06 -1.47 19.76
C ALA A 5 -9.94 0.05 19.99
N PRO A 6 -9.55 0.47 21.22
CA PRO A 6 -9.28 1.86 21.52
C PRO A 6 -8.10 2.41 20.71
N LEU A 7 -8.10 3.73 20.48
CA LEU A 7 -7.11 4.43 19.66
C LEU A 7 -5.67 4.09 20.05
N LYS A 8 -5.37 3.98 21.34
CA LYS A 8 -4.03 3.65 21.85
C LYS A 8 -3.53 2.29 21.35
N ASN A 9 -4.40 1.28 21.31
CA ASN A 9 -4.02 -0.06 20.88
C ASN A 9 -3.80 -0.11 19.37
N VAL A 10 -4.66 0.58 18.62
CA VAL A 10 -4.52 0.70 17.17
C VAL A 10 -3.25 1.46 16.80
N ALA A 11 -2.97 2.56 17.49
CA ALA A 11 -1.74 3.32 17.28
C ALA A 11 -0.50 2.48 17.60
N ALA A 12 -0.49 1.79 18.74
CA ALA A 12 0.62 0.91 19.10
C ALA A 12 0.87 -0.18 18.06
N TYR A 13 -0.19 -0.78 17.51
CA TYR A 13 -0.04 -1.75 16.41
C TYR A 13 0.55 -1.10 15.14
N LEU A 14 0.03 0.06 14.73
CA LEU A 14 0.48 0.75 13.51
C LEU A 14 1.93 1.26 13.62
N ASP A 15 2.33 1.74 14.80
CA ASP A 15 3.70 2.17 15.09
C ASP A 15 4.73 1.02 14.95
N HIS A 16 4.31 -0.23 15.15
CA HIS A 16 5.16 -1.42 14.97
C HIS A 16 5.06 -2.01 13.55
N HIS A 17 5.22 -1.14 12.55
CA HIS A 17 5.04 -1.50 11.13
C HIS A 17 6.02 -2.52 10.58
N GLN A 18 7.19 -2.70 11.20
CA GLN A 18 8.14 -3.77 10.86
C GLN A 18 7.49 -5.15 10.86
N GLY A 19 6.54 -5.38 11.78
CA GLY A 19 5.82 -6.65 11.88
C GLY A 19 4.74 -6.78 10.80
N TRP A 20 3.81 -5.84 10.74
CA TRP A 20 2.60 -6.00 9.92
C TRP A 20 2.82 -5.64 8.45
N PHE A 21 3.72 -4.72 8.11
CA PHE A 21 3.85 -4.20 6.74
C PHE A 21 4.23 -5.30 5.75
N GLN A 22 5.24 -6.11 6.09
CA GLN A 22 5.66 -7.25 5.26
C GLN A 22 4.54 -8.29 5.09
N ARG A 23 3.83 -8.63 6.17
CA ARG A 23 2.70 -9.59 6.12
C ARG A 23 1.54 -9.07 5.28
N CYS A 24 1.23 -7.78 5.40
CA CYS A 24 0.07 -7.16 4.75
C CYS A 24 0.32 -6.84 3.27
N ALA A 25 1.58 -6.63 2.87
CA ALA A 25 1.95 -6.33 1.50
C ALA A 25 1.87 -7.53 0.55
N ALA A 26 1.88 -8.77 1.06
CA ALA A 26 1.84 -9.98 0.23
C ALA A 26 0.67 -9.96 -0.78
N PRO A 27 0.91 -10.25 -2.08
CA PRO A 27 2.08 -10.96 -2.62
C PRO A 27 3.22 -10.05 -3.04
N MET A 28 3.13 -8.73 -2.81
CA MET A 28 4.26 -7.84 -3.08
C MET A 28 5.44 -8.25 -2.19
N GLU A 29 6.63 -8.16 -2.75
CA GLU A 29 7.85 -8.44 -2.00
C GLU A 29 8.27 -7.18 -1.25
N VAL A 30 8.55 -7.35 0.05
CA VAL A 30 8.99 -6.26 0.92
C VAL A 30 10.34 -6.64 1.50
N LYS A 31 11.35 -5.82 1.23
CA LYS A 31 12.68 -5.92 1.83
C LYS A 31 12.89 -4.72 2.75
N ALA A 32 13.12 -4.96 4.04
CA ALA A 32 13.50 -3.88 4.95
C ALA A 32 14.88 -3.32 4.54
N LEU A 33 14.98 -2.00 4.46
CA LEU A 33 16.21 -1.27 4.20
C LEU A 33 16.85 -0.79 5.50
N ASP A 34 16.00 -0.29 6.40
CA ASP A 34 16.33 0.09 7.78
C ASP A 34 15.06 -0.06 8.65
N ASP A 35 15.07 0.50 9.87
CA ASP A 35 13.96 0.38 10.81
C ASP A 35 12.64 1.02 10.32
N GLN A 36 12.69 1.96 9.39
CA GLN A 36 11.57 2.76 8.88
C GLN A 36 11.39 2.69 7.36
N SER A 37 12.39 2.20 6.63
CA SER A 37 12.43 2.21 5.18
C SER A 37 12.38 0.80 4.60
N TYR A 38 11.68 0.64 3.48
CA TYR A 38 11.40 -0.64 2.83
C TYR A 38 11.50 -0.48 1.32
N LEU A 39 12.08 -1.47 0.65
CA LEU A 39 11.94 -1.66 -0.78
C LEU A 39 10.69 -2.52 -1.01
N LEU A 40 9.71 -1.95 -1.70
CA LEU A 40 8.47 -2.63 -2.08
C LEU A 40 8.52 -2.94 -3.58
N THR A 41 8.54 -4.22 -3.94
CA THR A 41 8.41 -4.69 -5.32
C THR A 41 6.96 -5.08 -5.58
N LEU A 42 6.33 -4.38 -6.53
CA LEU A 42 4.88 -4.48 -6.78
C LEU A 42 4.49 -5.81 -7.46
N GLY A 43 5.46 -6.46 -8.10
CA GLY A 43 5.31 -7.71 -8.86
C GLY A 43 5.74 -7.53 -10.32
N ARG A 44 5.71 -8.63 -11.08
CA ARG A 44 5.99 -8.63 -12.52
C ARG A 44 4.73 -8.36 -13.33
N PHE A 45 4.85 -7.41 -14.25
CA PHE A 45 3.79 -7.04 -15.18
C PHE A 45 4.36 -7.03 -16.58
N GLY A 46 3.64 -7.61 -17.55
CA GLY A 46 4.11 -7.63 -18.92
C GLY A 46 3.02 -7.90 -19.93
N ASN A 47 3.23 -7.40 -21.15
CA ASN A 47 2.41 -7.68 -22.32
C ASN A 47 3.26 -7.52 -23.59
N PHE A 48 2.94 -8.25 -24.66
CA PHE A 48 3.62 -8.16 -25.96
C PHE A 48 5.15 -8.28 -25.94
N GLY A 49 5.70 -9.17 -25.08
CA GLY A 49 7.14 -9.41 -25.00
C GLY A 49 7.94 -8.35 -24.22
N PHE A 50 7.24 -7.41 -23.57
CA PHE A 50 7.81 -6.47 -22.62
C PHE A 50 7.34 -6.79 -21.21
N GLU A 51 8.28 -6.80 -20.26
CA GLU A 51 8.03 -7.11 -18.86
C GLU A 51 8.75 -6.07 -17.99
N VAL A 52 8.08 -5.62 -16.93
CA VAL A 52 8.57 -4.70 -15.92
C VAL A 52 8.26 -5.24 -14.53
N GLU A 53 9.18 -5.03 -13.59
CA GLU A 53 9.00 -5.37 -12.18
C GLU A 53 9.20 -4.11 -11.32
N PRO A 54 8.19 -3.22 -11.27
CA PRO A 54 8.31 -1.95 -10.59
C PRO A 54 8.59 -2.13 -9.09
N SER A 55 9.57 -1.37 -8.60
CA SER A 55 9.98 -1.34 -7.20
C SER A 55 10.10 0.10 -6.71
N ILE A 56 9.67 0.37 -5.47
CA ILE A 56 9.68 1.70 -4.85
C ILE A 56 10.35 1.62 -3.47
N GLY A 57 11.15 2.63 -3.15
CA GLY A 57 11.62 2.86 -1.79
C GLY A 57 10.55 3.60 -1.01
N LEU A 58 10.10 3.03 0.10
CA LEU A 58 9.09 3.62 0.98
C LEU A 58 9.69 3.87 2.36
N LYS A 59 9.33 5.00 2.97
CA LYS A 59 9.61 5.28 4.38
C LYS A 59 8.31 5.52 5.13
N LEU A 60 8.11 4.75 6.18
CA LEU A 60 6.98 4.89 7.10
C LEU A 60 7.42 5.87 8.19
N LEU A 61 6.81 7.05 8.20
CA LEU A 61 7.15 8.10 9.15
C LEU A 61 6.50 7.83 10.51
N PRO A 62 7.15 8.22 11.62
CA PRO A 62 6.52 8.22 12.93
C PRO A 62 5.21 9.02 12.92
N GLN A 63 4.22 8.56 13.67
CA GLN A 63 2.96 9.28 13.74
C GLN A 63 3.09 10.68 14.33
N GLN A 64 2.19 11.56 13.90
CA GLN A 64 1.97 12.87 14.49
C GLN A 64 0.51 12.99 14.89
N GLN A 65 0.20 12.79 16.18
CA GLN A 65 -1.15 12.90 16.73
C GLN A 65 -2.19 12.01 16.00
N GLY A 66 -1.85 10.75 15.72
CA GLY A 66 -2.73 9.82 15.01
C GLY A 66 -2.74 10.00 13.49
N LEU A 67 -1.90 10.89 12.93
CA LEU A 67 -1.64 11.00 11.50
C LEU A 67 -0.36 10.24 11.16
N TYR A 68 -0.42 9.35 10.17
CA TYR A 68 0.75 8.63 9.68
C TYR A 68 0.90 8.90 8.19
N GLN A 69 2.15 8.82 7.74
CA GLN A 69 2.52 9.08 6.37
C GLN A 69 3.50 8.01 5.89
N ILE A 70 3.32 7.59 4.65
CA ILE A 70 4.26 6.76 3.91
C ILE A 70 4.69 7.56 2.70
N ILE A 71 5.98 7.78 2.57
CA ILE A 71 6.57 8.60 1.51
C ILE A 71 7.59 7.81 0.69
N ASN A 72 7.81 8.24 -0.55
CA ASN A 72 8.91 7.76 -1.34
C ASN A 72 10.26 8.14 -0.72
N VAL A 73 11.23 7.24 -0.85
CA VAL A 73 12.65 7.50 -0.64
C VAL A 73 13.45 7.09 -1.85
N ASP A 74 14.42 7.92 -2.22
CA ASP A 74 15.27 7.65 -3.36
C ASP A 74 16.14 6.41 -3.10
N LEU A 75 16.03 5.43 -4.00
CA LEU A 75 16.80 4.19 -3.96
C LEU A 75 18.18 4.31 -4.61
N THR A 76 18.55 5.50 -5.10
CA THR A 76 19.78 5.79 -5.87
C THR A 76 21.09 5.47 -5.15
N HIS A 77 21.04 5.09 -3.87
CA HIS A 77 22.19 4.67 -3.08
C HIS A 77 22.37 3.15 -2.95
N GLN A 78 21.49 2.33 -3.55
CA GLN A 78 21.65 0.88 -3.57
C GLN A 78 22.20 0.44 -4.92
N ASP A 79 23.01 -0.64 -4.95
CA ASP A 79 23.64 -1.25 -6.14
C ASP A 79 22.63 -1.80 -7.19
N GLN A 80 21.42 -1.28 -7.22
CA GLN A 80 20.38 -1.62 -8.18
C GLN A 80 20.59 -0.77 -9.44
N PRO A 81 20.63 -1.38 -10.64
CA PRO A 81 20.72 -0.62 -11.88
C PRO A 81 19.57 0.38 -11.93
N LEU A 82 19.87 1.62 -12.34
CA LEU A 82 18.84 2.62 -12.65
C LEU A 82 17.82 1.96 -13.56
N CYS A 83 16.59 1.82 -13.06
CA CYS A 83 15.54 1.19 -13.83
C CYS A 83 15.01 2.25 -14.80
N ASP A 84 15.68 2.41 -15.94
CA ASP A 84 15.37 3.41 -16.98
C ASP A 84 14.02 3.15 -17.71
N HIS A 85 13.17 2.29 -17.16
CA HIS A 85 11.95 1.79 -17.81
C HIS A 85 10.68 2.08 -17.03
N TYR A 86 10.77 2.54 -15.79
CA TYR A 86 9.60 2.98 -15.02
C TYR A 86 9.98 3.99 -13.94
N ASP A 87 9.00 4.76 -13.52
CA ASP A 87 9.04 5.58 -12.31
C ASP A 87 7.73 5.37 -11.53
N VAL A 88 7.79 5.49 -10.20
CA VAL A 88 6.61 5.29 -9.36
C VAL A 88 6.59 6.32 -8.22
N ASP A 89 5.55 7.13 -8.17
CA ASP A 89 5.25 8.03 -7.06
C ASP A 89 4.19 7.38 -6.16
N PHE A 90 4.53 7.19 -4.89
CA PHE A 90 3.65 6.61 -3.88
C PHE A 90 3.56 7.56 -2.68
N LYS A 91 2.32 7.93 -2.32
CA LYS A 91 2.03 8.72 -1.13
C LYS A 91 0.83 8.13 -0.44
N ALA A 92 1.02 7.67 0.80
CA ALA A 92 -0.10 7.20 1.62
C ALA A 92 -0.20 8.00 2.91
N GLY A 93 -1.43 8.28 3.31
CA GLY A 93 -1.77 8.89 4.59
C GLY A 93 -2.77 8.02 5.33
N LEU A 94 -2.67 7.99 6.65
CA LEU A 94 -3.74 7.44 7.48
C LEU A 94 -4.03 8.34 8.67
N LYS A 95 -5.30 8.40 9.06
CA LYS A 95 -5.77 9.16 10.22
C LYS A 95 -6.61 8.28 11.14
N LEU A 96 -6.29 8.30 12.43
CA LEU A 96 -7.03 7.61 13.48
C LEU A 96 -8.10 8.52 14.07
N GLU A 97 -9.34 8.04 14.10
CA GLU A 97 -10.47 8.74 14.71
C GLU A 97 -11.19 7.81 15.69
N PRO A 98 -11.37 8.22 16.97
CA PRO A 98 -12.12 7.43 17.92
C PRO A 98 -13.61 7.40 17.52
N SER A 99 -14.25 6.26 17.72
CA SER A 99 -15.68 6.06 17.53
C SER A 99 -16.22 5.19 18.65
N GLU A 100 -17.32 5.64 19.25
CA GLU A 100 -18.05 4.87 20.23
C GLU A 100 -19.23 4.22 19.54
N THR A 101 -19.29 2.88 19.56
CA THR A 101 -20.45 2.15 19.06
C THR A 101 -21.18 1.57 20.25
N GLU A 102 -22.43 1.99 20.45
CA GLU A 102 -23.32 1.39 21.44
C GLU A 102 -23.84 0.05 20.91
N ALA A 103 -23.15 -1.03 21.25
CA ALA A 103 -23.63 -2.39 21.02
C ALA A 103 -24.08 -3.00 22.35
N SER A 104 -25.39 -3.24 22.49
CA SER A 104 -25.98 -4.10 23.52
C SER A 104 -25.45 -3.87 24.95
N ASN A 105 -25.64 -2.65 25.48
CA ASN A 105 -25.31 -2.25 26.86
C ASN A 105 -23.81 -2.25 27.24
N THR A 106 -22.91 -2.35 26.26
CA THR A 106 -21.47 -2.13 26.45
C THR A 106 -20.97 -1.07 25.46
N VAL A 107 -20.30 -0.03 25.97
CA VAL A 107 -19.58 0.93 25.11
C VAL A 107 -18.35 0.22 24.58
N GLN A 108 -18.41 -0.22 23.32
CA GLN A 108 -17.25 -0.81 22.66
C GLN A 108 -16.46 0.32 22.00
N GLN A 109 -15.23 0.54 22.47
CA GLN A 109 -14.34 1.53 21.90
C GLN A 109 -13.79 1.01 20.58
N THR A 110 -14.11 1.72 19.51
CA THR A 110 -13.71 1.43 18.14
C THR A 110 -12.85 2.58 17.63
N THR A 111 -11.90 2.28 16.75
CA THR A 111 -11.14 3.30 16.03
C THR A 111 -11.45 3.18 14.55
N ILE A 112 -11.89 4.28 13.95
CA ILE A 112 -11.99 4.41 12.52
C ILE A 112 -10.64 4.85 11.99
N VAL A 113 -10.12 4.12 11.02
CA VAL A 113 -8.89 4.49 10.32
C VAL A 113 -9.23 4.90 8.91
N ASN A 114 -9.06 6.18 8.62
CA ASN A 114 -9.22 6.74 7.29
C ASN A 114 -7.91 6.60 6.55
N TRP A 115 -7.95 6.02 5.35
CA TRP A 115 -6.79 5.80 4.50
C TRP A 115 -6.92 6.65 3.24
N ASP A 116 -5.80 7.26 2.86
CA ASP A 116 -5.60 7.88 1.57
C ASP A 116 -4.36 7.28 0.93
N LEU A 117 -4.45 6.99 -0.37
CA LEU A 117 -3.33 6.49 -1.16
C LEU A 117 -3.40 7.11 -2.54
N ASP A 118 -2.36 7.88 -2.85
CA ASP A 118 -2.03 8.32 -4.18
C ASP A 118 -0.88 7.47 -4.72
N LEU A 119 -1.09 6.87 -5.89
CA LEU A 119 -0.13 6.02 -6.55
C LEU A 119 -0.15 6.33 -8.05
N SER A 120 0.96 6.85 -8.53
CA SER A 120 1.19 7.14 -9.95
C SER A 120 2.37 6.33 -10.44
N VAL A 121 2.23 5.72 -11.62
CA VAL A 121 3.26 4.87 -12.23
C VAL A 121 3.47 5.37 -13.65
N TRP A 122 4.72 5.64 -14.01
CA TRP A 122 5.14 5.97 -15.37
C TRP A 122 5.98 4.83 -15.91
N ILE A 123 5.79 4.49 -17.18
CA ILE A 123 6.52 3.39 -17.82
C ILE A 123 7.03 3.88 -19.16
N GLN A 124 8.32 3.71 -19.38
CA GLN A 124 8.97 3.99 -20.65
C GLN A 124 8.99 2.71 -21.49
N LEU A 125 8.16 2.70 -22.54
CA LEU A 125 8.09 1.57 -23.46
C LEU A 125 9.32 1.53 -24.39
N PRO A 126 9.94 0.35 -24.60
CA PRO A 126 11.07 0.22 -25.52
C PRO A 126 10.65 0.45 -26.97
N LYS A 127 11.59 0.95 -27.77
CA LYS A 127 11.38 1.34 -29.18
C LYS A 127 10.84 0.23 -30.09
N VAL A 128 10.96 -1.04 -29.70
CA VAL A 128 10.45 -2.19 -30.50
C VAL A 128 8.91 -2.26 -30.47
N ILE A 129 8.27 -1.73 -29.42
CA ILE A 129 6.80 -1.72 -29.27
C ILE A 129 6.13 -0.72 -30.22
N THR A 130 6.86 0.27 -30.75
CA THR A 130 6.31 1.24 -31.72
C THR A 130 5.95 0.61 -33.08
N LEU A 131 6.23 -0.68 -33.27
CA LEU A 131 5.77 -1.45 -34.42
C LEU A 131 4.30 -1.93 -34.26
N LEU A 132 3.73 -1.80 -33.06
CA LEU A 132 2.32 -2.07 -32.79
C LEU A 132 1.47 -0.82 -33.01
N PRO A 133 0.18 -0.95 -33.36
CA PRO A 133 -0.72 0.19 -33.48
C PRO A 133 -0.84 0.97 -32.15
N ASP A 134 -0.80 2.29 -32.21
CA ASP A 134 -0.83 3.17 -31.03
C ASP A 134 -1.99 2.87 -30.07
N GLY A 135 -3.17 2.54 -30.60
CA GLY A 135 -4.34 2.17 -29.78
C GLY A 135 -4.15 0.89 -28.96
N LEU A 136 -3.38 -0.08 -29.45
CA LEU A 136 -3.09 -1.32 -28.72
C LEU A 136 -2.05 -1.08 -27.61
N VAL A 137 -1.09 -0.19 -27.88
CA VAL A 137 -0.06 0.21 -26.93
C VAL A 137 -0.67 0.99 -25.76
N GLN A 138 -1.53 1.98 -26.04
CA GLN A 138 -2.21 2.78 -25.02
C GLN A 138 -3.14 1.93 -24.15
N THR A 139 -3.98 1.10 -24.76
CA THR A 139 -4.93 0.24 -24.00
C THR A 139 -4.21 -0.77 -23.10
N SER A 140 -3.07 -1.30 -23.54
CA SER A 140 -2.27 -2.24 -22.75
C SER A 140 -1.52 -1.56 -21.61
N GLY A 141 -0.96 -0.37 -21.87
CA GLY A 141 -0.34 0.46 -20.82
C GLY A 141 -1.35 0.84 -19.74
N ASP A 142 -2.52 1.33 -20.14
CA ASP A 142 -3.60 1.69 -19.22
C ASP A 142 -4.09 0.52 -18.37
N GLN A 143 -4.19 -0.67 -18.95
CA GLN A 143 -4.58 -1.88 -18.23
C GLN A 143 -3.54 -2.29 -17.20
N LEU A 144 -2.26 -2.21 -17.56
CA LEU A 144 -1.15 -2.53 -16.67
C LEU A 144 -1.06 -1.55 -15.49
N LEU A 145 -1.20 -0.24 -15.76
CA LEU A 145 -1.29 0.79 -14.70
C LEU A 145 -2.48 0.53 -13.76
N ARG A 146 -3.65 0.25 -14.32
CA ARG A 146 -4.85 -0.06 -13.53
C ARG A 146 -4.67 -1.33 -12.69
N GLN A 147 -3.98 -2.35 -13.20
CA GLN A 147 -3.69 -3.57 -12.45
C GLN A 147 -2.78 -3.29 -11.25
N ILE A 148 -1.70 -2.53 -11.46
CA ILE A 148 -0.77 -2.13 -10.40
C ILE A 148 -1.51 -1.35 -9.31
N VAL A 149 -2.20 -0.28 -9.68
CA VAL A 149 -2.93 0.58 -8.72
C VAL A 149 -3.99 -0.23 -7.95
N ARG A 150 -4.78 -1.05 -8.65
CA ARG A 150 -5.85 -1.86 -8.04
C ARG A 150 -5.32 -2.91 -7.07
N GLN A 151 -4.18 -3.53 -7.37
CA GLN A 151 -3.56 -4.54 -6.52
C GLN A 151 -3.07 -3.94 -5.21
N ILE A 152 -2.59 -2.69 -5.23
CA ILE A 152 -1.91 -2.06 -4.10
C ILE A 152 -2.94 -1.36 -3.19
N SER A 153 -3.78 -0.50 -3.75
CA SER A 153 -4.66 0.40 -2.99
C SER A 153 -5.70 -0.33 -2.15
N ARG A 154 -6.32 -1.37 -2.71
CA ARG A 154 -7.37 -2.11 -2.03
C ARG A 154 -6.81 -3.15 -1.08
N ARG A 155 -5.65 -3.72 -1.39
CA ARG A 155 -5.16 -4.89 -0.66
C ARG A 155 -4.53 -4.51 0.66
N LEU A 156 -3.71 -3.46 0.69
CA LEU A 156 -3.00 -3.07 1.89
C LEU A 156 -3.99 -2.70 3.01
N THR A 157 -4.97 -1.84 2.71
CA THR A 157 -5.99 -1.40 3.67
C THR A 157 -6.75 -2.56 4.32
N TRP A 158 -7.21 -3.54 3.53
CA TRP A 158 -7.95 -4.69 4.07
C TRP A 158 -7.05 -5.68 4.80
N LYS A 159 -5.81 -5.86 4.33
CA LYS A 159 -4.86 -6.77 4.99
C LYS A 159 -4.43 -6.27 6.35
N VAL A 160 -4.24 -4.95 6.49
CA VAL A 160 -3.96 -4.34 7.80
C VAL A 160 -5.11 -4.55 8.78
N GLN A 161 -6.36 -4.43 8.32
CA GLN A 161 -7.54 -4.71 9.15
C GLN A 161 -7.61 -6.19 9.57
N GLU A 162 -7.45 -7.11 8.62
CA GLU A 162 -7.46 -8.56 8.89
C GLU A 162 -6.34 -8.95 9.85
N ASP A 163 -5.11 -8.47 9.63
CA ASP A 163 -3.94 -8.78 10.47
C ASP A 163 -4.10 -8.22 11.89
N PHE A 164 -4.61 -6.99 12.03
CA PHE A 164 -4.89 -6.42 13.35
C PHE A 164 -5.86 -7.29 14.16
N HIS A 165 -7.02 -7.63 13.58
CA HIS A 165 -8.02 -8.41 14.31
C HIS A 165 -7.52 -9.82 14.61
N ALA A 166 -6.82 -10.47 13.66
CA ALA A 166 -6.24 -11.79 13.87
C ALA A 166 -5.19 -11.80 15.00
N THR A 167 -4.27 -10.83 15.01
CA THR A 167 -3.21 -10.73 16.03
C THR A 167 -3.74 -10.38 17.42
N HIS A 168 -4.91 -9.74 17.51
CA HIS A 168 -5.58 -9.39 18.77
C HIS A 168 -6.68 -10.37 19.18
N GLY A 169 -6.89 -11.47 18.43
CA GLY A 169 -7.93 -12.46 18.73
C GLY A 169 -9.36 -11.91 18.61
N LEU A 170 -9.56 -10.90 17.76
CA LEU A 170 -10.83 -10.23 17.53
C LEU A 170 -11.49 -10.73 16.24
N THR A 171 -12.82 -10.71 16.19
CA THR A 171 -13.55 -10.96 14.95
C THR A 171 -13.41 -9.77 14.02
N CYS A 172 -12.88 -9.97 12.82
CA CYS A 172 -12.73 -8.90 11.84
C CYS A 172 -14.10 -8.43 11.33
N PRO A 173 -14.44 -7.13 11.42
CA PRO A 173 -15.69 -6.60 10.88
C PRO A 173 -15.72 -6.67 9.35
N PRO A 174 -16.91 -6.61 8.73
CA PRO A 174 -17.05 -6.69 7.28
C PRO A 174 -16.39 -5.49 6.59
N ARG A 175 -15.90 -5.75 5.37
CA ARG A 175 -15.24 -4.73 4.55
C ARG A 175 -16.24 -3.64 4.16
N ARG A 176 -16.03 -2.42 4.64
CA ARG A 176 -16.78 -1.23 4.16
C ARG A 176 -16.09 -0.69 2.92
N HIS A 177 -16.72 -0.77 1.75
CA HIS A 177 -16.12 -0.25 0.52
C HIS A 177 -15.53 1.15 0.74
N ALA A 178 -14.22 1.31 0.53
CA ALA A 178 -13.64 2.63 0.40
C ALA A 178 -14.26 3.23 -0.87
N ALA A 179 -14.95 4.36 -0.72
CA ALA A 179 -15.43 5.13 -1.85
C ALA A 179 -14.17 5.70 -2.54
N PHE A 180 -13.81 5.12 -3.69
CA PHE A 180 -12.84 5.67 -4.61
C PHE A 180 -13.60 6.34 -5.75
#